data_AF-A0A9J6GAI2-F1
#
_entry.id   AF-A0A9J6GAI2-F1
#
_cell.length_a   1.000
_cell.length_b   1.000
_cell.length_c   1.000
_cell.angle_alpha   90.00
_cell.angle_beta   90.00
_cell.angle_gamma   90.00
#
_symmetry.space_group_name_H-M   'P 1'
#
loop_
_entity.id
_entity.type
_entity.pdbx_description
1 polymer ?
#
loop_
_entity_poly.entity_id
_entity_poly.type
_entity_poly.pdbx_seq_one_letter_code
_entity_poly.pdbx_strand_id
1 'polypeptide(L)'
;MRRHGTTNEPRAIQLYVHVMEHLGRSVVVSTCGLMVRPSCPWLGATPDRVVYDPSEDPPFGLIEVKCPWSKRADPRSTALASEDFCVQLNDGFPELKVSSEYYAQVMGQMFCSGFKWTHSVVYAEKWIVVCKVVFSESTWIVMRSKLDSFYFNHAVPFVASLHEISHDTPLSQP
;
A
#
# COMPACT_ATOMS: atom_id res chain seq x y z
N MET A 1 -13.18 1.10 11.70
CA MET A 1 -11.79 0.96 11.21
C MET A 1 -11.38 2.06 10.22
N ARG A 2 -12.05 2.25 9.07
CA ARG A 2 -11.63 3.26 8.05
C ARG A 2 -11.48 4.70 8.58
N ARG A 3 -12.45 5.23 9.33
CA ARG A 3 -12.38 6.60 9.88
C ARG A 3 -11.13 6.85 10.73
N HIS A 4 -10.71 5.88 11.54
CA HIS A 4 -9.52 6.03 12.39
C HIS A 4 -8.23 6.13 11.56
N GLY A 5 -8.12 5.32 10.51
CA GLY A 5 -6.99 5.39 9.57
C GLY A 5 -6.91 6.77 8.92
N THR A 6 -8.01 7.20 8.28
CA THR A 6 -8.09 8.49 7.57
C THR A 6 -7.77 9.69 8.48
N THR A 7 -8.25 9.69 9.72
CA THR A 7 -7.97 10.80 10.66
C THR A 7 -6.50 10.83 11.11
N ASN A 8 -5.85 9.67 11.23
CA ASN A 8 -4.48 9.59 11.77
C ASN A 8 -3.39 9.62 10.69
N GLU A 9 -3.73 9.33 9.44
CA GLU A 9 -2.77 9.31 8.34
C GLU A 9 -1.99 10.64 8.20
N PRO A 10 -2.58 11.84 8.27
CA PRO A 10 -1.81 13.09 8.25
C PRO A 10 -0.80 13.19 9.41
N ARG A 11 -1.17 12.73 10.61
CA ARG A 11 -0.30 12.73 11.79
C ARG A 11 0.84 11.71 11.65
N ALA A 12 0.55 10.54 11.09
CA ALA A 12 1.56 9.53 10.79
C ALA A 12 2.59 10.04 9.77
N ILE A 13 2.15 10.76 8.73
CA ILE A 13 3.06 11.37 7.74
C ILE A 13 3.93 12.47 8.37
N GLN A 14 3.36 13.35 9.21
CA GLN A 14 4.15 14.36 9.92
C GLN A 14 5.23 13.72 10.80
N LEU A 15 4.86 12.69 11.56
CA LEU A 15 5.82 11.98 12.40
C LEU A 15 6.87 11.21 11.57
N TYR A 16 6.49 10.65 10.43
CA TYR A 16 7.42 10.04 9.48
C TYR A 16 8.48 11.06 9.00
N VAL A 17 8.08 12.26 8.60
CA VAL A 17 9.03 13.30 8.15
C VAL A 17 9.99 13.65 9.29
N HIS A 18 9.47 13.83 10.50
CA HIS A 18 10.29 14.10 11.68
C HIS A 18 11.29 12.97 12.01
N VAL A 19 10.88 11.71 11.86
CA VAL A 19 11.77 10.55 12.00
C VAL A 19 12.87 10.58 10.94
N MET A 20 12.54 10.88 9.69
CA MET A 20 13.53 10.97 8.62
C MET A 20 14.53 12.10 8.88
N GLU A 21 14.08 13.28 9.32
CA GLU A 21 14.94 14.39 9.71
C GLU A 21 15.92 13.99 10.84
N HIS A 22 15.45 13.28 11.86
CA HIS A 22 16.29 12.76 12.95
C HIS A 22 17.34 11.74 12.49
N LEU A 23 17.05 11.03 11.40
CA LEU A 23 17.98 10.12 10.74
C LEU A 23 18.90 10.84 9.74
N GLY A 24 18.84 12.18 9.66
CA GLY A 24 19.65 12.99 8.74
C GLY A 24 19.15 12.97 7.29
N ARG A 25 17.89 12.56 7.05
CA ARG A 25 17.28 12.44 5.72
C ARG A 25 16.30 13.59 5.48
N SER A 26 16.58 14.42 4.48
CA SER A 26 15.72 15.54 4.08
C SER A 26 14.71 15.09 3.02
N VAL A 27 13.58 14.55 3.46
CA VAL A 27 12.53 14.02 2.58
C VAL A 27 11.51 15.06 2.17
N VAL A 28 10.96 14.95 0.96
CA VAL A 28 9.80 15.72 0.49
C VAL A 28 8.66 14.75 0.20
N VAL A 29 7.51 14.96 0.83
CA VAL A 29 6.34 14.07 0.73
C VAL A 29 5.20 14.78 0.00
N SER A 30 4.57 14.10 -0.96
CA SER A 30 3.46 14.62 -1.76
C SER A 30 2.30 13.64 -1.80
N THR A 31 1.08 14.15 -1.95
CA THR A 31 -0.11 13.32 -2.20
C THR A 31 -0.09 12.77 -3.62
N CYS A 32 -0.80 11.66 -3.83
CA CYS A 32 -1.01 11.08 -5.15
C CYS A 32 -2.45 10.60 -5.32
N GLY A 33 -2.85 10.45 -6.58
CA GLY A 33 -4.11 9.81 -6.97
C GLY A 33 -3.90 8.35 -7.38
N LEU A 34 -4.86 7.85 -8.17
CA LEU A 34 -4.75 6.55 -8.80
C LEU A 34 -3.57 6.52 -9.78
N MET A 35 -2.69 5.55 -9.61
CA MET A 35 -1.60 5.25 -10.53
C MET A 35 -1.95 4.00 -11.32
N VAL A 36 -1.86 4.06 -12.65
CA VAL A 36 -2.18 2.95 -13.56
C VAL A 36 -0.93 2.59 -14.35
N ARG A 37 -0.63 1.29 -14.46
CA ARG A 37 0.50 0.84 -15.28
C ARG A 37 0.09 0.87 -16.76
N PRO A 38 0.77 1.63 -17.64
CA PRO A 38 0.39 1.70 -19.05
C PRO A 38 0.41 0.36 -19.79
N SER A 39 1.35 -0.53 -19.44
CA SER A 39 1.46 -1.87 -20.03
C SER A 39 0.43 -2.88 -19.49
N CYS A 40 -0.26 -2.55 -18.39
CA CYS A 40 -1.28 -3.39 -17.76
C CYS A 40 -2.41 -2.49 -17.26
N PRO A 41 -3.19 -1.86 -18.15
CA PRO A 41 -4.14 -0.79 -17.80
C PRO A 41 -5.29 -1.24 -16.90
N TRP A 42 -5.52 -2.55 -16.76
CA TRP A 42 -6.46 -3.12 -15.80
C TRP A 42 -5.93 -3.13 -14.35
N LEU A 43 -4.66 -2.79 -14.14
CA LEU A 43 -4.04 -2.70 -12.82
C LEU A 43 -3.81 -1.24 -12.45
N GLY A 44 -4.45 -0.84 -11.35
CA GLY A 44 -4.25 0.46 -10.73
C GLY A 44 -4.10 0.34 -9.23
N ALA A 45 -3.38 1.28 -8.63
CA ALA A 45 -3.21 1.38 -7.19
C ALA A 45 -3.15 2.84 -6.75
N THR A 46 -3.60 3.11 -5.53
CA THR A 46 -3.50 4.42 -4.90
C THR A 46 -2.61 4.28 -3.68
N PRO A 47 -1.32 4.63 -3.76
CA PRO A 47 -0.47 4.78 -2.59
C PRO A 47 -0.95 5.96 -1.74
N ASP A 48 -0.61 5.97 -0.45
CA ASP A 48 -0.95 7.11 0.40
C ASP A 48 -0.13 8.34 0.01
N ARG A 49 1.19 8.19 -0.18
CA ARG A 49 2.06 9.30 -0.61
C ARG A 49 3.16 8.85 -1.57
N VAL A 50 3.69 9.82 -2.31
CA VAL A 50 5.00 9.76 -2.96
C VAL A 50 6.01 10.47 -2.08
N VAL A 51 7.23 9.94 -2.01
CA VAL A 51 8.34 10.56 -1.30
C VAL A 51 9.54 10.72 -2.23
N TYR A 52 10.16 11.90 -2.16
CA TYR A 52 11.50 12.14 -2.66
C TYR A 52 12.46 12.11 -1.48
N ASP A 53 13.50 11.28 -1.57
CA ASP A 53 14.56 11.17 -0.60
C ASP A 53 15.92 11.14 -1.33
N PRO A 54 16.76 12.18 -1.20
CA PRO A 54 18.05 12.25 -1.87
C PRO A 54 19.07 11.23 -1.35
N SER A 55 18.84 10.59 -0.20
CA SER A 55 19.72 9.54 0.31
C SER A 55 19.43 8.16 -0.29
N GLU A 56 18.40 8.04 -1.14
CA GLU A 56 17.98 6.80 -1.76
C GLU A 56 18.35 6.76 -3.25
N ASP A 57 18.60 5.55 -3.75
CA ASP A 57 18.82 5.31 -5.18
C ASP A 57 17.87 4.20 -5.68
N PRO A 58 16.85 4.52 -6.50
CA PRO A 58 16.48 5.85 -6.99
C PRO A 58 15.89 6.73 -5.87
N PRO A 59 15.89 8.07 -6.00
CA PRO A 59 15.46 8.96 -4.92
C PRO A 59 13.94 9.03 -4.72
N PHE A 60 13.15 8.60 -5.71
CA PHE A 60 11.69 8.58 -5.59
C PHE A 60 11.18 7.20 -5.15
N GLY A 61 10.33 7.22 -4.14
CA GLY A 61 9.64 6.05 -3.60
C GLY A 61 8.20 6.37 -3.18
N LEU A 62 7.57 5.39 -2.55
CA LEU A 62 6.21 5.51 -2.00
C LEU A 62 6.22 5.52 -0.47
N ILE A 63 5.08 5.91 0.10
CA ILE A 63 4.75 5.68 1.50
C ILE A 63 3.36 5.04 1.55
N GLU A 64 3.22 3.98 2.33
CA GLU A 64 1.95 3.31 2.65
C GLU A 64 1.77 3.29 4.17
N VAL A 65 0.74 3.93 4.68
CA VAL A 65 0.46 4.14 6.10
C VAL A 65 -0.63 3.21 6.59
N LYS A 66 -0.39 2.55 7.72
CA LYS A 66 -1.39 1.79 8.47
C LYS A 66 -1.49 2.32 9.89
N CYS A 67 -2.73 2.59 10.31
CA CYS A 67 -3.06 2.96 11.69
C CYS A 67 -3.99 1.90 12.31
N PRO A 68 -3.45 0.76 12.79
CA PRO A 68 -4.26 -0.34 13.29
C PRO A 68 -4.98 0.02 14.59
N TRP A 69 -6.31 0.12 14.54
CA TRP A 69 -7.14 0.43 15.72
C TRP A 69 -6.93 -0.55 16.87
N SER A 70 -6.69 -1.83 16.57
CA SER A 70 -6.46 -2.88 17.57
C SER A 70 -5.20 -2.65 18.39
N LYS A 71 -4.17 -2.02 17.81
CA LYS A 71 -2.87 -1.79 18.47
C LYS A 71 -2.71 -0.35 18.98
N ARG A 72 -3.76 0.48 18.92
CA ARG A 72 -3.68 1.93 19.24
C ARG A 72 -3.18 2.23 20.65
N ALA A 73 -3.51 1.36 21.61
CA ALA A 73 -3.17 1.51 23.02
C ALA A 73 -1.98 0.62 23.43
N ASP A 74 -1.53 -0.27 22.53
CA ASP A 74 -0.48 -1.24 22.84
C ASP A 74 0.88 -0.53 22.86
N PRO A 75 1.75 -0.85 23.82
CA PRO A 75 3.16 -0.50 23.72
C PRO A 75 3.78 -1.08 22.45
N ARG A 76 4.79 -0.39 21.88
CA ARG A 76 5.49 -0.82 20.67
C ARG A 76 6.02 -2.26 20.78
N SER A 77 6.61 -2.60 21.93
CA SER A 77 7.17 -3.94 22.19
C SER A 77 6.09 -5.02 22.16
N THR A 78 4.93 -4.78 22.77
CA THR A 78 3.79 -5.70 22.75
C THR A 78 3.25 -5.89 21.33
N ALA A 79 3.12 -4.81 20.55
CA ALA A 79 2.68 -4.90 19.16
C ALA A 79 3.65 -5.71 18.30
N LEU A 80 4.97 -5.47 18.43
CA LEU A 80 6.01 -6.19 17.69
C LEU A 80 6.15 -7.66 18.09
N ALA A 81 5.80 -8.02 19.33
CA ALA A 81 5.79 -9.41 19.79
C ALA A 81 4.55 -10.19 19.33
N SER A 82 3.56 -9.51 18.75
CA SER A 82 2.28 -10.08 18.38
C SER A 82 2.35 -10.79 17.02
N GLU A 83 1.95 -12.06 16.96
CA GLU A 83 1.99 -12.86 15.73
C GLU A 83 1.12 -12.29 14.61
N ASP A 84 -0.03 -11.71 14.97
CA ASP A 84 -0.98 -11.05 14.08
C ASP A 84 -0.51 -9.68 13.57
N PHE A 85 0.62 -9.17 14.07
CA PHE A 85 1.15 -7.89 13.61
C PHE A 85 1.83 -8.03 12.25
N CYS A 86 1.63 -7.05 11.37
CA CYS A 86 2.16 -7.10 10.01
C CYS A 86 3.68 -6.89 9.90
N VAL A 87 4.32 -6.42 10.96
CA VAL A 87 5.77 -6.21 11.02
C VAL A 87 6.40 -7.26 11.92
N GLN A 88 7.59 -7.72 11.53
CA GLN A 88 8.47 -8.56 12.35
C GLN A 88 9.80 -7.85 12.59
N LEU A 89 10.58 -8.34 13.56
CA LEU A 89 11.96 -7.90 13.74
C LEU A 89 12.90 -8.93 13.10
N ASN A 90 13.79 -8.47 12.24
CA ASN A 90 14.89 -9.24 11.69
C ASN A 90 16.21 -8.58 12.10
N ASP A 91 17.04 -9.28 12.86
CA ASP A 91 18.26 -8.73 13.47
C ASP A 91 18.05 -7.39 14.21
N GLY A 92 16.88 -7.23 14.83
CA GLY A 92 16.48 -6.01 15.55
C GLY A 92 15.90 -4.90 14.66
N PHE A 93 15.90 -5.07 13.34
CA PHE A 93 15.32 -4.12 12.38
C PHE A 93 13.89 -4.50 11.99
N PRO A 94 12.96 -3.53 11.92
CA PRO A 94 11.58 -3.80 11.54
C PRO A 94 11.46 -4.08 10.04
N GLU A 95 10.79 -5.19 9.70
CA GLU A 95 10.50 -5.61 8.33
C GLU A 95 9.01 -5.95 8.15
N LEU A 96 8.44 -5.60 6.99
CA LEU A 96 7.08 -6.01 6.65
C LEU A 96 7.05 -7.51 6.34
N LYS A 97 6.20 -8.28 7.02
CA LYS A 97 6.06 -9.72 6.80
C LYS A 97 5.59 -10.00 5.38
N VAL A 98 6.28 -10.88 4.66
CA VAL A 98 5.87 -11.34 3.31
C VAL A 98 4.51 -12.04 3.33
N SER A 99 4.17 -12.69 4.45
CA SER A 99 2.87 -13.32 4.68
C SER A 99 1.73 -12.34 4.96
N SER A 100 2.02 -11.07 5.22
CA SER A 100 1.00 -10.04 5.44
C SER A 100 0.33 -9.64 4.13
N GLU A 101 -0.99 -9.43 4.16
CA GLU A 101 -1.76 -8.89 3.02
C GLU A 101 -1.19 -7.55 2.51
N TYR A 102 -0.61 -6.75 3.39
CA TYR A 102 -0.03 -5.45 3.03
C TYR A 102 1.21 -5.58 2.16
N TYR A 103 1.90 -6.73 2.20
CA TYR A 103 3.06 -6.98 1.34
C TYR A 103 2.65 -7.05 -0.15
N ALA A 104 1.56 -7.76 -0.44
CA ALA A 104 0.99 -7.79 -1.78
C ALA A 104 0.49 -6.41 -2.22
N GLN A 105 -0.09 -5.64 -1.30
CA GLN A 105 -0.54 -4.27 -1.57
C GLN A 105 0.61 -3.37 -2.02
N VAL A 106 1.71 -3.32 -1.27
CA VAL A 106 2.84 -2.44 -1.61
C VAL A 106 3.58 -2.88 -2.87
N MET A 107 3.65 -4.19 -3.15
CA MET A 107 4.19 -4.70 -4.41
C MET A 107 3.35 -4.23 -5.60
N GLY A 108 2.02 -4.28 -5.48
CA GLY A 108 1.11 -3.77 -6.51
C GLY A 108 1.22 -2.26 -6.71
N GLN A 109 1.37 -1.49 -5.63
CA GLN A 109 1.58 -0.04 -5.70
C GLN A 109 2.90 0.34 -6.39
N MET A 110 4.01 -0.31 -6.03
CA MET A 110 5.30 -0.14 -6.72
C MET A 110 5.22 -0.56 -8.19
N PHE A 111 4.51 -1.65 -8.50
CA PHE A 111 4.25 -2.01 -9.88
C PHE A 111 3.35 -1.03 -10.61
N CYS A 112 2.30 -0.45 -10.03
CA CYS A 112 1.47 0.48 -10.79
C CYS A 112 2.18 1.81 -11.05
N SER A 113 2.99 2.26 -10.09
CA SER A 113 3.73 3.53 -10.13
C SER A 113 5.04 3.48 -10.91
N GLY A 114 5.71 2.32 -10.97
CA GLY A 114 7.08 2.23 -11.49
C GLY A 114 8.19 2.49 -10.47
N PHE A 115 7.85 2.87 -9.24
CA PHE A 115 8.84 3.05 -8.18
C PHE A 115 9.44 1.72 -7.72
N LYS A 116 10.68 1.78 -7.21
CA LYS A 116 11.47 0.60 -6.85
C LYS A 116 11.48 0.29 -5.36
N TRP A 117 10.92 1.18 -4.55
CA TRP A 117 10.82 1.00 -3.12
C TRP A 117 9.65 1.78 -2.53
N THR A 118 9.25 1.36 -1.33
CA THR A 118 8.28 2.07 -0.49
C THR A 118 8.73 2.03 0.96
N HIS A 119 8.32 3.02 1.74
CA HIS A 119 8.29 2.94 3.19
C HIS A 119 6.89 2.53 3.64
N SER A 120 6.77 1.31 4.17
CA SER A 120 5.57 0.89 4.91
C SER A 120 5.65 1.46 6.32
N VAL A 121 4.68 2.30 6.66
CA VAL A 121 4.62 3.02 7.94
C VAL A 121 3.48 2.46 8.76
N VAL A 122 3.77 1.98 9.97
CA VAL A 122 2.75 1.62 10.94
C VAL A 122 2.78 2.62 12.09
N TYR A 123 1.66 3.29 12.30
CA TYR A 123 1.51 4.32 13.31
C TYR A 123 0.47 3.92 14.36
N ALA A 124 0.85 4.08 15.63
CA ALA A 124 -0.06 4.11 16.76
C ALA A 124 0.22 5.37 17.58
N GLU A 125 -0.68 5.75 18.48
CA GLU A 125 -0.67 7.05 19.17
C GLU A 125 0.68 7.41 19.82
N LYS A 126 1.44 6.42 20.29
CA LYS A 126 2.70 6.59 21.03
C LYS A 126 3.95 6.16 20.25
N TRP A 127 3.82 5.57 19.07
CA TRP A 127 4.96 5.01 18.37
C TRP A 127 4.73 4.91 16.87
N ILE A 128 5.84 4.88 16.14
CA ILE A 128 5.88 4.68 14.69
C ILE A 128 6.91 3.61 14.37
N VAL A 129 6.60 2.80 13.37
CA VAL A 129 7.51 1.83 12.76
C VAL A 129 7.56 2.12 11.28
N VAL A 130 8.77 2.21 10.73
CA VAL A 130 9.01 2.43 9.30
C VAL A 130 9.81 1.25 8.78
N CYS A 131 9.25 0.52 7.81
CA CYS A 131 9.89 -0.60 7.15
C CYS A 131 10.13 -0.22 5.69
N LYS A 132 11.36 -0.34 5.21
CA LYS A 132 11.65 -0.21 3.77
C LYS A 132 11.35 -1.53 3.08
N VAL A 133 10.58 -1.46 1.99
CA VAL A 133 10.31 -2.61 1.12
C VAL A 133 10.82 -2.27 -0.27
N VAL A 134 11.63 -3.16 -0.83
CA VAL A 134 12.16 -3.04 -2.19
C VAL A 134 11.33 -3.89 -3.14
N PHE A 135 11.09 -3.38 -4.34
CA PHE A 135 10.33 -4.09 -5.35
C PHE A 135 11.06 -5.37 -5.78
N SER A 136 10.33 -6.49 -5.77
CA SER A 136 10.81 -7.79 -6.23
C SER A 136 10.02 -8.22 -7.46
N GLU A 137 10.66 -8.24 -8.62
CA GLU A 137 10.03 -8.63 -9.87
C GLU A 137 9.59 -10.10 -9.86
N SER A 138 10.43 -11.00 -9.31
CA SER A 138 10.11 -12.42 -9.21
C SER A 138 8.89 -12.67 -8.32
N THR A 139 8.79 -11.96 -7.19
CA THR A 139 7.63 -12.03 -6.30
C THR A 139 6.39 -11.44 -6.97
N TRP A 140 6.54 -10.31 -7.67
CA TRP A 140 5.43 -9.64 -8.34
C TRP A 140 4.84 -10.47 -9.47
N ILE A 141 5.65 -11.17 -10.28
CA ILE A 141 5.15 -12.01 -11.39
C ILE A 141 4.15 -13.06 -10.87
N VAL A 142 4.43 -13.67 -9.72
CA VAL A 142 3.53 -14.65 -9.10
C VAL A 142 2.21 -13.98 -8.67
N MET A 143 2.27 -12.80 -8.05
CA MET A 143 1.07 -12.04 -7.65
C MET A 143 0.25 -11.59 -8.86
N ARG A 144 0.92 -11.06 -9.89
CA ARG A 144 0.31 -10.56 -11.13
C ARG A 144 -0.47 -11.66 -11.84
N SER A 145 0.05 -12.89 -11.90
CA SER A 145 -0.64 -14.01 -12.54
C SER A 145 -2.05 -14.25 -11.98
N LYS A 146 -2.24 -14.05 -10.67
CA LYS A 146 -3.54 -14.18 -9.99
C LYS A 146 -4.47 -13.03 -10.35
N LEU A 147 -3.93 -11.80 -10.40
CA LEU A 147 -4.68 -10.60 -10.78
C LEU A 147 -5.12 -10.65 -12.25
N ASP A 148 -4.22 -11.07 -13.14
CA ASP A 148 -4.50 -11.24 -14.57
C ASP A 148 -5.60 -12.29 -14.77
N SER A 149 -5.48 -13.46 -14.12
CA SER A 149 -6.52 -14.50 -14.16
C SER A 149 -7.86 -13.98 -13.64
N PHE A 150 -7.87 -13.27 -12.50
CA PHE A 150 -9.10 -12.66 -11.98
C PHE A 150 -9.72 -11.68 -12.96
N TYR A 151 -8.93 -10.77 -13.54
CA TYR A 151 -9.43 -9.75 -14.43
C TYR A 151 -10.03 -10.34 -15.71
N PHE A 152 -9.27 -11.19 -16.41
CA PHE A 152 -9.68 -11.71 -17.72
C PHE A 152 -10.72 -12.82 -17.64
N ASN A 153 -10.66 -13.68 -16.62
CA ASN A 153 -11.56 -14.84 -16.53
C ASN A 153 -12.81 -14.58 -15.70
N HIS A 154 -12.82 -13.54 -14.86
CA HIS A 154 -13.96 -13.25 -13.97
C HIS A 154 -14.48 -11.83 -14.10
N ALA A 155 -13.63 -10.81 -13.95
CA ALA A 155 -14.09 -9.41 -13.94
C ALA A 155 -14.64 -8.96 -15.30
N VAL A 156 -13.89 -9.19 -16.39
CA VAL A 156 -14.33 -8.82 -17.75
C VAL A 156 -15.63 -9.54 -18.15
N PRO A 157 -15.76 -10.87 -18.02
CA PRO A 157 -17.02 -11.56 -18.30
C PRO A 157 -18.19 -11.06 -17.46
N PHE A 158 -17.97 -10.78 -16.17
CA PHE A 158 -19.01 -10.26 -15.29
C PHE A 158 -19.48 -8.87 -15.72
N VAL A 159 -18.57 -7.95 -16.05
CA VAL A 159 -18.94 -6.61 -16.51
C VAL A 159 -19.65 -6.66 -17.86
N ALA A 160 -19.23 -7.56 -18.77
CA ALA A 160 -19.88 -7.75 -20.06
C ALA A 160 -21.34 -8.24 -19.90
N SER A 161 -21.59 -9.20 -19.00
CA SER A 161 -22.94 -9.72 -18.79
C SER A 161 -23.91 -8.68 -18.20
N LEU A 162 -23.41 -7.74 -17.38
CA LEU A 162 -24.23 -6.62 -16.89
C LEU A 162 -24.69 -5.70 -18.03
N HIS A 163 -23.86 -5.52 -19.05
CA HIS A 163 -24.22 -4.71 -20.22
C HIS A 163 -25.30 -5.42 -21.06
N GLU A 164 -25.19 -6.73 -21.26
CA GLU A 164 -26.20 -7.53 -21.97
C GLU A 164 -27.57 -7.47 -21.27
N ILE A 165 -27.61 -7.56 -19.94
CA ILE A 165 -28.86 -7.45 -19.15
C ILE A 165 -29.52 -6.07 -19.31
N SER A 166 -28.73 -5.00 -19.49
CA SER A 166 -29.27 -3.64 -19.63
C SER A 166 -29.95 -3.34 -20.97
N HIS A 167 -29.67 -4.13 -22.02
CA HIS A 167 -30.31 -4.00 -23.33
C HIS A 167 -31.56 -4.86 -23.50
N ASP A 168 -31.79 -5.84 -22.62
CA ASP A 168 -32.95 -6.75 -22.66
C ASP A 168 -34.14 -6.29 -21.78
N THR A 169 -34.09 -5.07 -21.22
CA THR A 169 -35.25 -4.51 -20.50
C THR A 169 -36.20 -3.85 -21.52
N PRO A 170 -37.43 -4.36 -21.76
CA PRO A 170 -38.35 -3.74 -22.68
C PRO A 170 -38.74 -2.36 -22.15
N LEU A 171 -38.62 -1.32 -22.98
CA LEU A 171 -39.27 -0.03 -22.72
C LEU A 171 -40.77 -0.31 -22.59
N SER A 172 -41.33 -0.15 -21.38
CA SER A 172 -42.78 -0.09 -21.21
C SER A 172 -43.28 1.12 -22.01
N GLN A 173 -43.89 0.84 -23.16
CA GLN A 173 -44.57 1.85 -23.95
C GLN A 173 -45.83 2.35 -23.20
N PRO A 174 -46.18 3.65 -23.36
CA PRO A 174 -47.25 4.31 -22.59
C PRO A 174 -48.65 3.76 -22.88
#